data_AF-A0A1H0EME6-F1
#
_entry.id   AF-A0A1H0EME6-F1
#
_cell.length_a   1.000
_cell.length_b   1.000
_cell.length_c   1.000
_cell.angle_alpha   90.00
_cell.angle_beta   90.00
_cell.angle_gamma   90.00
#
_symmetry.space_group_name_H-M   'P 1'
#
loop_
_entity.id
_entity.type
_entity.pdbx_description
1 polymer ?
#
loop_
_entity_poly.entity_id
_entity_poly.type
_entity_poly.pdbx_seq_one_letter_code
_entity_poly.pdbx_strand_id
1 'polypeptide(L)' 'MARRKGVMSTQFKEELAKELGFYDVVQREGWGGIRAKDAGNMVKRAVELASEQLMRNNRKS' A
#
# COMPACT_ATOMS: atom_id res chain seq x y z
N MET A 1 17.97 5.26 -18.58
CA MET A 1 16.80 4.40 -18.31
C MET A 1 16.02 5.01 -17.14
N ALA A 2 14.81 5.52 -17.38
CA ALA A 2 13.98 6.06 -16.31
C ALA A 2 13.68 4.95 -15.30
N ARG A 3 14.12 5.13 -14.03
CA ARG A 3 13.71 4.24 -12.94
C ARG A 3 12.19 4.24 -12.94
N ARG A 4 11.55 3.12 -13.30
CA ARG A 4 10.10 2.96 -13.16
C ARG A 4 9.78 3.19 -11.69
N LYS A 5 9.30 4.38 -11.34
CA LYS A 5 8.80 4.65 -9.99
C LYS A 5 7.66 3.66 -9.80
N GLY A 6 7.79 2.79 -8.80
CA GLY A 6 6.68 1.91 -8.42
C GLY A 6 5.45 2.77 -8.12
N VAL A 7 4.27 2.21 -8.38
CA VAL A 7 2.97 2.88 -8.13
C VAL A 7 2.83 3.32 -6.66
N MET A 8 3.51 2.61 -5.75
CA MET A 8 3.56 2.90 -4.33
C MET A 8 5.00 3.09 -3.86
N SER A 9 5.24 4.10 -3.01
CA SER A 9 6.52 4.27 -2.32
C SER A 9 6.75 3.14 -1.30
N THR A 10 8.01 2.87 -0.96
CA THR A 10 8.34 1.86 0.07
C THR A 10 7.70 2.21 1.41
N GLN A 11 7.79 3.47 1.83
CA GLN A 11 7.16 3.95 3.06
C GLN A 11 5.66 3.68 3.08
N PHE A 12 4.95 4.00 1.99
CA PHE A 12 3.51 3.79 1.93
C PHE A 12 3.13 2.31 2.03
N LYS A 13 3.92 1.41 1.42
CA LYS A 13 3.71 -0.04 1.57
C LYS A 13 3.87 -0.46 3.04
N GLU A 14 4.90 0.03 3.73
CA GLU A 14 5.14 -0.29 5.14
C GLU A 14 4.03 0.22 6.06
N GLU A 15 3.51 1.43 5.81
CA GLU A 15 2.38 1.99 6.55
C GLU A 15 1.12 1.12 6.39
N LEU A 16 0.81 0.70 5.16
CA LEU A 16 -0.30 -0.22 4.91
C LEU A 16 -0.10 -1.58 5.56
N ALA A 17 1.13 -2.11 5.55
CA ALA A 17 1.44 -3.37 6.23
C ALA A 17 1.23 -3.27 7.75
N LYS A 18 1.52 -2.11 8.35
CA LYS A 18 1.24 -1.83 9.77
C LYS A 18 -0.26 -1.71 10.02
N GLU A 19 -0.98 -0.95 9.19
CA GLU A 19 -2.44 -0.78 9.30
C GLU A 19 -3.18 -2.13 9.18
N LEU A 20 -2.72 -2.99 8.28
CA LEU A 20 -3.34 -4.29 7.99
C LEU A 20 -2.78 -5.44 8.86
N GLY A 21 -1.81 -5.15 9.74
CA GLY A 21 -1.33 -6.09 10.75
C GLY A 21 -0.44 -7.22 10.24
N PHE A 22 0.26 -7.05 9.13
CA PHE A 22 1.20 -8.06 8.59
C PHE A 22 2.64 -7.55 8.46
N TYR A 23 2.94 -6.38 9.03
CA TYR A 23 4.28 -5.78 8.98
C TYR A 23 5.36 -6.66 9.60
N ASP A 24 5.03 -7.42 10.64
CA ASP A 24 5.94 -8.37 11.29
C ASP A 24 6.45 -9.45 10.31
N VAL A 25 5.57 -9.97 9.45
CA VAL A 25 5.93 -10.92 8.39
C VAL A 25 6.86 -10.26 7.38
N VAL A 26 6.57 -9.01 7.00
CA VAL A 26 7.43 -8.24 6.07
C VAL A 26 8.82 -8.02 6.68
N GLN A 27 8.92 -7.74 7.98
CA GLN A 27 10.21 -7.56 8.65
C GLN A 27 11.01 -8.86 8.74
N ARG A 28 10.36 -9.99 9.02
CA ARG A 28 11.03 -11.28 9.23
C ARG A 28 11.36 -12.00 7.92
N GLU A 29 10.44 -12.00 6.97
CA GLU A 29 10.46 -12.84 5.78
C GLU A 29 10.50 -12.03 4.48
N GLY A 30 10.41 -10.70 4.58
CA GLY A 30 10.29 -9.81 3.43
C GLY A 30 8.90 -9.86 2.80
N TRP A 31 8.75 -9.08 1.72
CA TRP A 31 7.49 -9.00 0.97
C TRP A 31 7.09 -10.32 0.29
N GLY A 32 8.03 -11.25 0.11
CA GLY A 32 7.75 -12.58 -0.44
C GLY A 32 7.07 -13.54 0.55
N GLY A 33 7.14 -13.24 1.86
CA GLY A 33 6.55 -14.09 2.91
C GLY A 33 5.08 -13.81 3.20
N ILE A 34 4.52 -12.71 2.69
CA ILE A 34 3.11 -12.37 2.94
C ILE A 34 2.18 -13.30 2.16
N ARG A 35 0.97 -13.54 2.68
CA ARG A 35 0.00 -14.38 1.98
C ARG A 35 -0.64 -13.59 0.83
N ALA A 36 -1.16 -14.30 -0.17
CA ALA A 36 -1.90 -13.67 -1.27
C ALA A 36 -3.06 -12.78 -0.79
N LYS A 37 -3.72 -13.16 0.32
CA LYS A 37 -4.77 -12.35 0.96
C LYS A 37 -4.25 -11.01 1.49
N ASP A 38 -3.03 -10.97 2.04
CA ASP A 38 -2.45 -9.78 2.66
C ASP A 38 -2.07 -8.78 1.57
N ALA A 39 -1.47 -9.29 0.48
CA ALA A 39 -1.20 -8.51 -0.72
C ALA A 39 -2.50 -7.95 -1.34
N GLY A 40 -3.55 -8.77 -1.45
CA GLY A 40 -4.85 -8.34 -1.98
C GLY A 40 -5.50 -7.25 -1.12
N ASN A 41 -5.49 -7.42 0.20
CA ASN A 41 -6.01 -6.42 1.14
C ASN A 41 -5.22 -5.11 1.08
N MET A 42 -3.88 -5.19 0.94
CA MET A 42 -3.02 -4.02 0.79
C MET A 42 -3.34 -3.23 -0.47
N VAL A 43 -3.50 -3.89 -1.62
CA VAL A 43 -3.87 -3.22 -2.87
C VAL A 43 -5.26 -2.61 -2.77
N LYS A 44 -6.24 -3.34 -2.22
CA LYS A 44 -7.59 -2.82 -1.99
C LYS A 44 -7.56 -1.55 -1.15
N ARG A 45 -6.86 -1.57 -0.02
CA ARG A 45 -6.74 -0.41 0.88
C ARG A 45 -6.05 0.78 0.19
N ALA A 46 -5.01 0.53 -0.60
CA ALA A 46 -4.34 1.58 -1.36
C ALA A 46 -5.28 2.26 -2.37
N VAL A 47 -6.14 1.48 -3.06
CA VAL A 47 -7.13 2.01 -4.01
C VAL A 47 -8.22 2.82 -3.30
N GLU A 48 -8.70 2.36 -2.14
CA GLU A 48 -9.66 3.10 -1.31
C GLU A 48 -9.10 4.46 -0.90
N LEU A 49 -7.87 4.50 -0.36
CA LEU A 49 -7.20 5.75 0.03
C LEU A 49 -6.99 6.70 -1.15
N ALA A 50 -6.59 6.18 -2.30
CA ALA A 50 -6.45 6.97 -3.52
C ALA A 50 -7.79 7.57 -3.97
N SER A 51 -8.86 6.77 -3.91
CA SER A 51 -10.22 7.20 -4.25
C SER A 51 -10.72 8.29 -3.29
N GLU A 52 -10.53 8.10 -1.97
CA GLU A 52 -10.85 9.11 -0.96
C GLU A 52 -10.10 10.42 -1.20
N GLN A 53 -8.79 10.36 -1.51
CA GLN A 53 -7.98 11.54 -1.78
C GLN A 53 -8.48 12.30 -3.02
N LEU A 54 -8.82 11.60 -4.10
CA LEU A 54 -9.38 12.21 -5.31
C LEU A 54 -10.72 12.89 -5.04
N MET A 55 -11.62 12.23 -4.30
CA MET A 55 -12.91 12.81 -3.90
C MET A 55 -12.73 14.04 -3.02
N ARG A 56 -11.79 14.02 -2.07
CA ARG A 56 -11.47 15.17 -1.21
C ARG A 56 -10.89 16.33 -2.01
N ASN A 57 -10.03 16.06 -2.98
CA ASN A 57 -9.46 17.09 -3.85
C ASN A 57 -10.53 17.75 -4.73
N ASN A 58 -11.46 16.96 -5.29
CA ASN A 58 -12.55 17.48 -6.12
C ASN A 58 -13.53 18.40 -5.37
N ARG A 59 -13.70 18.22 -4.05
CA ARG A 59 -14.55 19.10 -3.20
C ARG A 59 -13.90 20.42 -2.82
N LYS A 60 -12.57 20.55 -3.01
CA LYS A 60 -11.79 21.75 -2.67
C LYS A 60 -11.55 22.67 -3.87
N SER A 61 -11.89 22.20 -5.08
CA SER A 61 -11.96 23.01 -6.31
C SER A 61 -13.36 23.57 -6.49
#